data_AF-A0AAN8D526-F1
#
_entry.id   AF-A0AAN8D526-F1
#
_cell.length_a   1.000
_cell.length_b   1.000
_cell.length_c   1.000
_cell.angle_alpha   90.00
_cell.angle_beta   90.00
_cell.angle_gamma   90.00
#
_symmetry.space_group_name_H-M   'P 1'
#
loop_
_entity.id
_entity.type
_entity.pdbx_description
1 polymer ?
#
loop_
_entity_poly.entity_id
_entity_poly.type
_entity_poly.pdbx_seq_one_letter_code
_entity_poly.pdbx_strand_id
1 'polypeptide(L)'
;MERDDRDESKICVSLKEHCVFQDGGDTLKNIINKEVVTPEIQESLLGAEHLGQAQMKVFVDKHLCEPPASDQHLGLKSPIRKNKAKTFASLYEVVQLSKNKQNTIKVDRQILQRLVTAYRAGRKVDLEYVLQHELMPIPLSLAATNGSLHSTNKSVFANIMTKHVQTPADVPLQEPSCLAIDGQALVMALGKPPDTTTFGNYGNKFAETVLKMGEKYQRVDVVFDRYRDKSIKTGARRKRKQRHRPVRR
;
A
#
# COMPACT_ATOMS: atom_id res chain seq x y z
N MET A 1 -39.84 17.70 -17.19
CA MET A 1 -38.87 16.71 -17.67
C MET A 1 -38.84 15.62 -16.61
N GLU A 2 -39.46 14.47 -16.85
CA GLU A 2 -39.45 13.36 -15.90
C GLU A 2 -38.02 12.81 -15.80
N ARG A 3 -37.54 12.57 -14.58
CA ARG A 3 -36.26 11.88 -14.38
C ARG A 3 -36.43 10.42 -14.79
N ASP A 4 -35.52 9.92 -15.62
CA ASP A 4 -35.54 8.52 -16.06
C ASP A 4 -34.90 7.62 -14.98
N ASP A 5 -35.71 7.25 -13.98
CA ASP A 5 -35.27 6.48 -12.81
C ASP A 5 -35.54 4.97 -12.99
N ARG A 6 -35.77 4.51 -14.23
CA ARG A 6 -36.17 3.11 -14.53
C ARG A 6 -35.10 2.10 -14.16
N ASP A 7 -33.84 2.41 -14.42
CA ASP A 7 -32.74 1.49 -14.10
C ASP A 7 -32.42 1.47 -12.60
N GLU A 8 -32.53 2.61 -11.91
CA GLU A 8 -32.44 2.68 -10.44
C GLU A 8 -33.52 1.82 -9.78
N SER A 9 -34.74 1.88 -10.31
CA SER A 9 -35.86 1.06 -9.84
C SER A 9 -35.59 -0.44 -10.00
N LYS A 10 -35.04 -0.88 -11.14
CA LYS A 10 -34.66 -2.30 -11.36
C LYS A 10 -33.59 -2.76 -10.37
N ILE A 11 -32.60 -1.91 -10.09
CA ILE A 11 -31.54 -2.20 -9.11
C ILE A 11 -32.15 -2.36 -7.71
N CYS A 12 -33.03 -1.45 -7.30
CA CYS A 12 -33.73 -1.54 -6.02
C CYS A 12 -34.55 -2.82 -5.87
N VAL A 13 -35.24 -3.26 -6.93
CA VAL A 13 -35.99 -4.52 -6.93
C VAL A 13 -35.05 -5.70 -6.71
N SER A 14 -33.96 -5.79 -7.49
CA SER A 14 -32.99 -6.89 -7.36
C SER A 14 -32.34 -6.94 -5.96
N LEU A 15 -31.99 -5.79 -5.38
CA LEU A 15 -31.42 -5.73 -4.03
C LEU A 15 -32.41 -6.20 -2.95
N LYS A 16 -33.71 -5.94 -3.13
CA LYS A 16 -34.76 -6.43 -2.23
C LYS A 16 -35.00 -7.93 -2.39
N GLU A 17 -35.06 -8.44 -3.62
CA GLU A 17 -35.22 -9.88 -3.91
C GLU A 17 -34.09 -10.69 -3.27
N HIS A 18 -32.86 -10.21 -3.35
CA HIS A 18 -31.70 -10.87 -2.75
C HIS A 18 -31.48 -10.54 -1.27
N CYS A 19 -32.45 -9.89 -0.62
CA CYS A 19 -32.44 -9.67 0.83
C CYS A 19 -31.19 -8.95 1.34
N VAL A 20 -30.58 -8.08 0.51
CA VAL A 20 -29.25 -7.50 0.76
C VAL A 20 -29.22 -6.60 2.01
N PHE A 21 -30.37 -6.04 2.38
CA PHE A 21 -30.55 -5.10 3.49
C PHE A 21 -31.53 -5.58 4.57
N GLN A 22 -31.65 -6.90 4.81
CA GLN A 22 -32.55 -7.43 5.86
C GLN A 22 -32.15 -7.06 7.30
N ASP A 23 -30.94 -6.56 7.53
CA ASP A 23 -30.52 -6.04 8.83
C ASP A 23 -31.26 -4.73 9.13
N GLY A 24 -32.34 -4.78 9.90
CA GLY A 24 -33.17 -3.62 10.28
C GLY A 24 -32.52 -2.61 11.24
N GLY A 25 -31.23 -2.33 11.08
CA GLY A 25 -30.52 -1.34 11.90
C GLY A 25 -30.25 -0.04 11.13
N ASP A 26 -30.45 1.12 11.79
CA ASP A 26 -30.17 2.48 11.27
C ASP A 26 -28.68 2.81 11.13
N THR A 27 -27.83 1.79 11.00
CA THR A 27 -26.37 1.96 10.92
C THR A 27 -25.91 1.86 9.48
N LEU A 28 -25.07 2.81 9.06
CA LEU A 28 -24.52 2.80 7.71
C LEU A 28 -23.47 1.70 7.59
N LYS A 29 -23.60 0.84 6.57
CA LYS A 29 -22.73 -0.32 6.35
C LYS A 29 -22.23 -0.38 4.92
N ASN A 30 -21.06 -0.99 4.72
CA ASN A 30 -20.56 -1.32 3.39
C ASN A 30 -21.25 -2.61 2.88
N ILE A 31 -21.78 -2.55 1.66
CA ILE A 31 -22.60 -3.62 1.08
C ILE A 31 -21.80 -4.92 0.83
N ILE A 32 -20.50 -4.82 0.57
CA ILE A 32 -19.64 -5.93 0.16
C ILE A 32 -19.12 -6.69 1.39
N ASN A 33 -18.56 -5.98 2.36
CA ASN A 33 -17.90 -6.59 3.52
C ASN A 33 -18.72 -6.48 4.82
N LYS A 34 -19.89 -5.82 4.79
CA LYS A 34 -20.81 -5.64 5.93
C LYS A 34 -20.21 -4.88 7.13
N GLU A 35 -19.10 -4.18 6.92
CA GLU A 35 -18.49 -3.36 7.98
C GLU A 35 -19.39 -2.17 8.33
N VAL A 36 -19.57 -1.96 9.63
CA VAL A 36 -20.32 -0.84 10.20
C VAL A 36 -19.40 0.36 10.32
N VAL A 37 -19.86 1.54 9.89
CA VAL A 37 -19.07 2.76 9.99
C VAL A 37 -19.11 3.34 11.42
N THR A 38 -18.14 4.18 11.76
CA THR A 38 -18.18 4.94 13.01
C THR A 38 -19.28 6.01 12.97
N PRO A 39 -19.84 6.44 14.11
CA PRO A 39 -20.88 7.48 14.16
C PRO A 39 -20.48 8.77 13.44
N GLU A 40 -19.22 9.16 13.56
CA GLU A 40 -18.67 10.36 12.90
C GLU A 40 -18.70 10.26 11.37
N ILE A 41 -18.40 9.08 10.81
CA ILE A 41 -18.44 8.85 9.36
C ILE A 41 -19.90 8.74 8.89
N GLN A 42 -20.76 8.12 9.69
CA GLN A 42 -22.19 8.06 9.43
C GLN A 42 -22.80 9.46 9.34
N GLU A 43 -22.56 10.31 10.33
CA GLU A 43 -23.02 11.70 10.35
C GLU A 43 -22.45 12.49 9.17
N SER A 44 -21.16 12.31 8.87
CA SER A 44 -20.52 13.00 7.73
C SER A 44 -21.10 12.59 6.38
N LEU A 45 -21.50 11.33 6.18
CA LEU A 45 -22.04 10.83 4.92
C LEU A 45 -23.53 11.14 4.77
N LEU A 46 -24.32 10.89 5.83
CA LEU A 46 -25.76 11.18 5.82
C LEU A 46 -26.04 12.69 5.81
N GLY A 47 -25.20 13.49 6.48
CA GLY A 47 -25.31 14.95 6.53
C GLY A 47 -24.63 15.69 5.37
N ALA A 48 -24.09 14.99 4.36
CA ALA A 48 -23.27 15.60 3.31
C ALA A 48 -24.00 16.70 2.53
N GLU A 49 -25.28 16.48 2.20
CA GLU A 49 -26.12 17.46 1.51
C GLU A 49 -26.34 18.70 2.37
N HIS A 50 -26.78 18.51 3.61
CA HIS A 50 -27.02 19.60 4.56
C HIS A 50 -25.75 20.43 4.81
N LEU A 51 -24.58 19.78 4.93
CA LEU A 51 -23.30 20.46 5.06
C LEU A 51 -22.97 21.31 3.82
N GLY A 52 -23.25 20.81 2.61
CA GLY A 52 -23.07 21.57 1.37
C GLY A 52 -23.99 22.79 1.28
N GLN A 53 -25.26 22.62 1.64
CA GLN A 53 -26.24 23.71 1.69
C GLN A 53 -25.84 24.78 2.71
N ALA A 54 -25.41 24.38 3.92
CA ALA A 54 -24.92 25.29 4.94
C ALA A 54 -23.67 26.07 4.49
N GLN A 55 -22.72 25.40 3.82
CA GLN A 55 -21.54 26.06 3.25
C GLN A 55 -21.91 27.08 2.17
N MET A 56 -22.88 26.75 1.31
CA MET A 56 -23.38 27.68 0.31
C MET A 56 -24.05 28.90 0.96
N LYS A 57 -24.88 28.68 1.98
CA LYS A 57 -25.53 29.78 2.72
C LYS A 57 -24.50 30.71 3.35
N VAL A 58 -23.51 30.16 4.06
CA VAL A 58 -22.42 30.95 4.66
C VAL A 58 -21.63 31.73 3.61
N PHE A 59 -21.44 31.15 2.41
CA PHE A 59 -20.82 31.85 1.31
C PHE A 59 -21.67 33.04 0.84
N VAL A 60 -22.96 32.81 0.58
CA VAL A 60 -23.88 33.89 0.17
C VAL A 60 -23.90 35.00 1.22
N ASP A 61 -24.06 34.65 2.49
CA ASP A 61 -24.17 35.63 3.58
C ASP A 61 -22.90 36.50 3.65
N LYS A 62 -21.71 35.89 3.64
CA LYS A 62 -20.42 36.59 3.73
C LYS A 62 -20.04 37.42 2.51
N HIS A 63 -20.48 36.99 1.33
CA HIS A 63 -20.07 37.63 0.06
C HIS A 63 -21.11 38.60 -0.50
N LEU A 64 -22.38 38.48 -0.09
CA LEU A 64 -23.50 39.25 -0.66
C LEU A 64 -24.34 39.99 0.39
N CYS A 65 -24.38 39.56 1.65
CA CYS A 65 -25.32 40.09 2.64
C CYS A 65 -24.64 40.84 3.80
N GLU A 66 -23.44 40.44 4.24
CA GLU A 66 -22.73 41.08 5.34
C GLU A 66 -22.08 42.40 4.90
N PRO A 67 -22.31 43.53 5.61
CA PRO A 67 -21.59 44.76 5.35
C PRO A 67 -20.10 44.57 5.68
N PRO A 68 -19.18 45.20 4.93
CA PRO A 68 -17.74 45.00 5.11
C PRO A 68 -17.32 45.42 6.53
N ALA A 69 -16.88 44.46 7.34
CA ALA A 69 -16.33 44.72 8.67
C ALA A 69 -14.90 45.28 8.63
N SER A 70 -14.24 45.28 7.46
CA SER A 70 -12.92 45.85 7.19
C SER A 70 -12.68 46.01 5.68
N ASP A 71 -11.62 46.72 5.28
CA ASP A 71 -11.18 46.94 3.88
C ASP A 71 -10.89 45.67 3.05
N GLN A 72 -11.09 44.46 3.62
CA GLN A 72 -11.01 43.20 2.91
C GLN A 72 -12.40 42.76 2.43
N HIS A 73 -12.82 43.30 1.28
CA HIS A 73 -13.92 42.72 0.53
C HIS A 73 -13.57 41.29 0.09
N LEU A 74 -14.30 40.31 0.61
CA LEU A 74 -14.27 38.94 0.15
C LEU A 74 -14.89 38.87 -1.25
N GLY A 75 -14.06 38.81 -2.30
CA GLY A 75 -14.53 38.90 -3.68
C GLY A 75 -15.48 37.76 -4.08
N LEU A 76 -16.50 38.09 -4.89
CA LEU A 76 -17.52 37.17 -5.40
C LEU A 76 -16.93 35.93 -6.12
N LYS A 77 -15.75 36.08 -6.73
CA LYS A 77 -15.05 35.01 -7.45
C LYS A 77 -14.24 34.07 -6.54
N SER A 78 -14.27 34.29 -5.24
CA SER A 78 -13.56 33.41 -4.31
C SER A 78 -14.19 32.00 -4.29
N PRO A 79 -13.39 30.94 -4.18
CA PRO A 79 -13.92 29.58 -4.21
C PRO A 79 -14.53 29.18 -2.86
N ILE A 80 -15.61 28.40 -2.90
CA ILE A 80 -16.10 27.65 -1.74
C ILE A 80 -15.06 26.59 -1.39
N ARG A 81 -14.63 26.54 -0.12
CA ARG A 81 -13.64 25.54 0.33
C ARG A 81 -14.24 24.13 0.23
N LYS A 82 -13.45 23.20 -0.31
CA LYS A 82 -13.85 21.80 -0.40
C LYS A 82 -14.10 21.20 0.99
N ASN A 83 -15.24 20.55 1.17
CA ASN A 83 -15.53 19.76 2.38
C ASN A 83 -14.57 18.56 2.47
N LYS A 84 -13.90 18.41 3.61
CA LYS A 84 -13.07 17.24 3.93
C LYS A 84 -13.92 16.19 4.67
N ALA A 85 -15.02 15.78 4.04
CA ALA A 85 -15.94 14.80 4.61
C ALA A 85 -15.20 13.48 4.88
N LYS A 86 -15.39 12.93 6.08
CA LYS A 86 -14.90 11.59 6.38
C LYS A 86 -15.77 10.60 5.63
N THR A 87 -15.14 9.63 4.98
CA THR A 87 -15.85 8.63 4.15
C THR A 87 -15.47 7.23 4.61
N PHE A 88 -16.01 6.19 3.99
CA PHE A 88 -15.53 4.83 4.19
C PHE A 88 -14.01 4.71 4.02
N ALA A 89 -13.36 5.51 3.15
CA ALA A 89 -11.91 5.52 3.03
C ALA A 89 -11.20 5.85 4.35
N SER A 90 -11.81 6.72 5.17
CA SER A 90 -11.29 7.14 6.47
C SER A 90 -11.36 6.03 7.53
N LEU A 91 -12.24 5.02 7.38
CA LEU A 91 -12.21 3.82 8.24
C LEU A 91 -10.90 3.03 8.07
N TYR A 92 -10.37 3.07 6.86
CA TYR A 92 -9.18 2.30 6.49
C TYR A 92 -7.88 3.11 6.62
N GLU A 93 -7.97 4.39 6.99
CA GLU A 93 -6.80 5.22 7.25
C GLU A 93 -6.08 4.71 8.50
N VAL A 94 -4.88 4.17 8.27
CA VAL A 94 -3.97 3.79 9.36
C VAL A 94 -3.48 5.07 10.00
N VAL A 95 -3.59 5.18 11.34
CA VAL A 95 -2.85 6.18 12.10
C VAL A 95 -1.36 5.98 11.79
N GLN A 96 -0.82 6.81 10.91
CA GLN A 96 0.60 6.79 10.64
C GLN A 96 1.30 7.38 11.86
N LEU A 97 2.02 6.54 12.61
CA LEU A 97 2.86 6.96 13.72
C LEU A 97 4.12 7.67 13.22
N SER A 98 3.93 8.82 12.58
CA SER A 98 4.96 9.72 12.08
C SER A 98 5.98 9.12 11.10
N LYS A 99 6.54 9.95 10.21
CA LYS A 99 7.59 9.51 9.28
C LYS A 99 8.94 9.24 9.97
N ASN A 100 9.08 9.58 11.26
CA ASN A 100 10.33 9.47 12.01
C ASN A 100 10.31 8.31 13.01
N LYS A 101 11.15 7.31 12.76
CA LYS A 101 11.39 6.13 13.62
C LYS A 101 11.65 6.51 15.10
N GLN A 102 12.31 7.65 15.34
CA GLN A 102 12.58 8.17 16.68
C GLN A 102 11.32 8.57 17.46
N ASN A 103 10.28 9.07 16.79
CA ASN A 103 9.04 9.48 17.46
C ASN A 103 8.22 8.25 17.87
N THR A 104 8.23 7.19 17.07
CA THR A 104 7.54 5.94 17.38
C THR A 104 8.13 5.23 18.61
N ILE A 105 9.46 5.17 18.71
CA ILE A 105 10.16 4.64 19.91
C ILE A 105 9.85 5.50 21.14
N LYS A 106 9.74 6.82 20.97
CA LYS A 106 9.34 7.73 22.06
C LYS A 106 7.91 7.46 22.54
N VAL A 107 6.97 7.17 21.63
CA VAL A 107 5.58 6.83 21.99
C VAL A 107 5.52 5.51 22.76
N ASP A 108 6.21 4.48 22.29
CA ASP A 108 6.28 3.19 22.99
C ASP A 108 6.86 3.33 24.40
N ARG A 109 7.98 4.06 24.52
CA ARG A 109 8.58 4.41 25.81
C ARG A 109 7.60 5.18 26.71
N GLN A 110 6.80 6.10 26.17
CA GLN A 110 5.82 6.86 26.94
C GLN A 110 4.67 5.98 27.44
N ILE A 111 4.21 5.00 26.66
CA ILE A 111 3.18 4.05 27.07
C ILE A 111 3.70 3.17 28.20
N LEU A 112 4.91 2.61 28.04
CA LEU A 112 5.58 1.84 29.09
C LEU A 112 5.79 2.67 30.37
N GLN A 113 6.23 3.93 30.23
CA GLN A 113 6.39 4.82 31.37
C GLN A 113 5.05 5.07 32.10
N ARG A 114 3.96 5.27 31.35
CA ARG A 114 2.61 5.45 31.94
C ARG A 114 2.12 4.19 32.66
N LEU A 115 2.37 3.01 32.09
CA LEU A 115 2.08 1.72 32.71
C LEU A 115 2.82 1.56 34.04
N VAL A 116 4.13 1.84 34.05
CA VAL A 116 4.95 1.81 35.27
C VAL A 116 4.45 2.82 36.31
N THR A 117 4.12 4.05 35.90
CA THR A 117 3.58 5.07 36.81
C THR A 117 2.22 4.67 37.38
N ALA A 118 1.33 4.10 36.56
CA ALA A 118 0.02 3.62 37.01
C ALA A 118 0.16 2.48 38.03
N TYR A 119 1.06 1.53 37.76
CA TYR A 119 1.40 0.44 38.67
C TYR A 119 1.96 0.97 40.00
N ARG A 120 2.94 1.89 39.95
CA ARG A 120 3.51 2.53 41.14
C ARG A 120 2.50 3.36 41.93
N ALA A 121 1.50 3.93 41.27
CA ALA A 121 0.40 4.65 41.91
C ALA A 121 -0.66 3.73 42.55
N GLY A 122 -0.42 2.42 42.61
CA GLY A 122 -1.33 1.45 43.24
C GLY A 122 -2.53 1.07 42.38
N ARG A 123 -2.56 1.41 41.08
CA ARG A 123 -3.62 0.94 40.19
C ARG A 123 -3.40 -0.53 39.89
N LYS A 124 -4.49 -1.30 39.90
CA LYS A 124 -4.48 -2.71 39.48
C LYS A 124 -4.20 -2.78 37.98
N VAL A 125 -2.96 -3.10 37.61
CA VAL A 125 -2.51 -3.30 36.23
C VAL A 125 -2.05 -4.74 36.11
N ASP A 126 -2.69 -5.51 35.24
CA ASP A 126 -2.25 -6.85 34.88
C ASP A 126 -1.14 -6.75 33.83
N LEU A 127 0.11 -6.69 34.31
CA LEU A 127 1.27 -6.56 33.44
C LEU A 127 1.49 -7.80 32.57
N GLU A 128 1.12 -8.98 33.05
CA GLU A 128 1.28 -10.22 32.29
C GLU A 128 0.38 -10.22 31.05
N TYR A 129 -0.90 -9.90 31.24
CA TYR A 129 -1.84 -9.75 30.12
C TYR A 129 -1.43 -8.62 29.16
N VAL A 130 -1.04 -7.46 29.70
CA VAL A 130 -0.68 -6.29 28.87
C VAL A 130 0.56 -6.56 28.01
N LEU A 131 1.57 -7.27 28.53
CA LEU A 131 2.80 -7.56 27.80
C LEU A 131 2.69 -8.74 26.83
N GLN A 132 1.58 -9.50 26.85
CA GLN A 132 1.27 -10.49 25.82
C GLN A 132 0.84 -9.85 24.50
N HIS A 133 0.50 -8.56 24.52
CA HIS A 133 0.07 -7.80 23.35
C HIS A 133 1.08 -6.70 23.01
N GLU A 134 1.16 -6.37 21.72
CA GLU A 134 1.97 -5.22 21.32
C GLU A 134 1.28 -3.93 21.74
N LEU A 135 2.01 -3.07 22.46
CA LEU A 135 1.52 -1.77 22.96
C LEU A 135 1.41 -0.71 21.85
N MET A 136 1.90 -1.05 20.66
CA MET A 136 1.89 -0.22 19.48
C MET A 136 0.76 -0.65 18.55
N PRO A 137 0.11 0.28 17.84
CA PRO A 137 -0.97 -0.03 16.89
C PRO A 137 -0.49 -0.84 15.67
N ILE A 138 0.82 -1.12 15.56
CA ILE A 138 1.43 -1.84 14.45
C ILE A 138 2.56 -2.74 15.01
N PRO A 139 2.62 -4.03 14.59
CA PRO A 139 3.72 -4.92 14.92
C PRO A 139 5.03 -4.45 14.34
N LEU A 140 5.89 -3.87 15.17
CA LEU A 140 7.23 -3.44 14.76
C LEU A 140 8.13 -4.63 14.38
N SER A 141 7.79 -5.83 14.84
CA SER A 141 8.42 -7.08 14.42
C SER A 141 8.15 -7.42 12.94
N LEU A 142 7.01 -6.98 12.38
CA LEU A 142 6.54 -7.34 11.04
C LEU A 142 6.45 -6.14 10.09
N ALA A 143 6.27 -4.93 10.61
CA ALA A 143 5.99 -3.73 9.85
C ALA A 143 6.71 -2.50 10.41
N ALA A 144 7.14 -1.64 9.49
CA ALA A 144 7.67 -0.33 9.80
C ALA A 144 6.58 0.59 10.41
N THR A 145 7.03 1.68 11.03
CA THR A 145 6.19 2.65 11.75
C THR A 145 5.13 3.35 10.89
N ASN A 146 5.27 3.27 9.56
CA ASN A 146 4.30 3.76 8.58
C ASN A 146 3.28 2.69 8.15
N GLY A 147 3.26 1.51 8.79
CA GLY A 147 2.36 0.39 8.47
C GLY A 147 2.76 -0.42 7.24
N SER A 148 3.92 -0.17 6.64
CA SER A 148 4.44 -1.02 5.56
C SER A 148 5.18 -2.22 6.15
N LEU A 149 4.93 -3.42 5.63
CA LEU A 149 5.70 -4.62 6.01
C LEU A 149 7.19 -4.41 5.78
N HIS A 150 8.01 -4.90 6.71
CA HIS A 150 9.46 -4.94 6.52
C HIS A 150 9.79 -5.82 5.31
N SER A 151 10.20 -5.18 4.22
CA SER A 151 10.78 -5.91 3.09
C SER A 151 12.25 -6.17 3.39
N THR A 152 12.61 -7.43 3.62
CA THR A 152 14.01 -7.85 3.66
C THR A 152 14.62 -7.77 2.27
N ASN A 153 15.87 -7.34 2.19
CA ASN A 153 16.59 -7.32 0.93
C ASN A 153 17.13 -8.73 0.64
N LYS A 154 16.60 -9.38 -0.41
CA LYS A 154 17.02 -10.72 -0.81
C LYS A 154 18.54 -10.80 -1.03
N SER A 155 19.18 -9.73 -1.51
CA SER A 155 20.63 -9.73 -1.72
C SER A 155 21.42 -9.82 -0.41
N VAL A 156 20.94 -9.17 0.66
CA VAL A 156 21.56 -9.25 1.99
C VAL A 156 21.50 -10.68 2.51
N PHE A 157 20.34 -11.35 2.36
CA PHE A 157 20.19 -12.74 2.76
C PHE A 157 21.10 -13.68 1.95
N ALA A 158 21.17 -13.50 0.63
CA ALA A 158 22.06 -14.28 -0.22
C ALA A 158 23.53 -14.13 0.23
N ASN A 159 23.98 -12.90 0.49
CA ASN A 159 25.33 -12.64 0.98
C ASN A 159 25.62 -13.30 2.33
N ILE A 160 24.65 -13.32 3.25
CA ILE A 160 24.78 -14.00 4.55
C ILE A 160 24.93 -15.51 4.33
N MET A 161 24.09 -16.11 3.49
CA MET A 161 24.12 -17.54 3.21
C MET A 161 25.42 -17.98 2.52
N THR A 162 25.98 -17.15 1.63
CA THR A 162 27.19 -17.47 0.89
C THR A 162 28.48 -17.02 1.58
N LYS A 163 28.41 -16.33 2.74
CA LYS A 163 29.57 -15.72 3.41
C LYS A 163 30.72 -16.69 3.69
N HIS A 164 30.40 -17.96 3.93
CA HIS A 164 31.37 -19.01 4.25
C HIS A 164 31.40 -20.13 3.21
N VAL A 165 30.70 -19.95 2.08
CA VAL A 165 30.68 -20.93 0.99
C VAL A 165 31.80 -20.58 0.01
N GLN A 166 32.81 -21.44 -0.07
CA GLN A 166 33.79 -21.39 -1.14
C GLN A 166 33.20 -22.12 -2.34
N THR A 167 32.89 -21.36 -3.39
CA THR A 167 32.39 -21.95 -4.65
C THR A 167 33.59 -22.06 -5.58
N PRO A 168 33.95 -23.25 -6.09
CA PRO A 168 35.00 -23.39 -7.08
C PRO A 168 34.70 -22.51 -8.30
N ALA A 169 35.74 -21.86 -8.85
CA ALA A 169 35.59 -21.04 -10.06
C ALA A 169 35.23 -21.91 -11.29
N ASP A 170 35.71 -23.15 -11.28
CA ASP A 170 35.41 -24.17 -12.29
C ASP A 170 34.94 -25.45 -11.60
N VAL A 171 33.86 -26.03 -12.10
CA VAL A 171 33.40 -27.38 -11.73
C VAL A 171 33.90 -28.34 -12.82
N PRO A 172 34.70 -29.37 -12.48
CA PRO A 172 35.17 -30.33 -13.46
C PRO A 172 33.98 -31.04 -14.10
N LEU A 173 33.93 -31.02 -15.45
CA LEU A 173 32.88 -31.68 -16.23
C LEU A 173 33.22 -33.16 -16.36
N GLN A 174 32.45 -34.03 -15.70
CA GLN A 174 32.70 -35.49 -15.73
C GLN A 174 31.84 -36.24 -16.75
N GLU A 175 30.83 -35.60 -17.35
CA GLU A 175 29.85 -36.22 -18.24
C GLU A 175 29.27 -35.19 -19.24
N PRO A 176 28.52 -35.60 -20.28
CA PRO A 176 27.71 -34.68 -21.08
C PRO A 176 26.86 -33.76 -20.20
N SER A 177 27.25 -32.48 -20.16
CA SER A 177 26.73 -31.49 -19.24
C SER A 177 25.89 -30.44 -19.95
N CYS A 178 24.94 -29.86 -19.20
CA CYS A 178 24.05 -28.80 -19.68
C CYS A 178 24.29 -27.51 -18.89
N LEU A 179 24.43 -26.39 -19.59
CA LEU A 179 24.51 -25.06 -19.00
C LEU A 179 23.12 -24.41 -19.01
N ALA A 180 22.55 -24.18 -17.84
CA ALA A 180 21.31 -23.40 -17.71
C ALA A 180 21.63 -21.93 -17.38
N ILE A 181 21.14 -21.01 -18.21
CA ILE A 181 21.38 -19.57 -18.08
C ILE A 181 20.05 -18.87 -17.78
N ASP A 182 20.00 -18.09 -16.70
CA ASP A 182 18.93 -17.09 -16.50
C ASP A 182 19.14 -15.93 -17.50
N GLY A 183 18.33 -15.91 -18.55
CA GLY A 183 18.46 -14.96 -19.64
C GLY A 183 18.26 -13.52 -19.18
N GLN A 184 17.38 -13.27 -18.22
CA GLN A 184 17.17 -11.90 -17.70
C GLN A 184 18.36 -11.43 -16.87
N ALA A 185 18.97 -12.34 -16.10
CA ALA A 185 20.19 -12.02 -15.36
C ALA A 185 21.35 -11.72 -16.32
N LEU A 186 21.51 -12.48 -17.39
CA LEU A 186 22.55 -12.25 -18.40
C LEU A 186 22.36 -10.90 -19.12
N VAL A 187 21.12 -10.53 -19.49
CA VAL A 187 20.81 -9.20 -20.05
C VAL A 187 21.25 -8.08 -19.09
N MET A 188 20.99 -8.24 -17.80
CA MET A 188 21.40 -7.25 -16.79
C MET A 188 22.92 -7.20 -16.60
N ALA A 189 23.60 -8.34 -16.64
CA ALA A 189 25.06 -8.42 -16.52
C ALA A 189 25.78 -7.82 -17.73
N LEU A 190 25.25 -8.03 -18.94
CA LEU A 190 25.76 -7.44 -20.17
C LEU A 190 25.61 -5.91 -20.21
N GLY A 191 24.62 -5.37 -19.50
CA GLY A 191 24.38 -3.94 -19.45
C GLY A 191 24.09 -3.36 -20.84
N LYS A 192 24.78 -2.27 -21.20
CA LYS A 192 24.70 -1.66 -22.54
C LYS A 192 26.12 -1.55 -23.13
N PRO A 193 26.58 -2.56 -23.89
CA PRO A 193 27.89 -2.53 -24.53
C PRO A 193 28.01 -1.34 -25.51
N PRO A 194 29.18 -0.69 -25.61
CA PRO A 194 29.35 0.52 -26.42
C PRO A 194 29.15 0.29 -27.93
N ASP A 195 29.35 -0.94 -28.41
CA ASP A 195 29.18 -1.40 -29.79
C ASP A 195 27.71 -1.75 -30.15
N THR A 196 26.78 -1.64 -29.19
CA THR A 196 25.37 -2.02 -29.38
C THR A 196 24.47 -0.79 -29.64
N THR A 197 24.43 -0.36 -30.91
CA THR A 197 23.58 0.76 -31.37
C THR A 197 22.16 0.34 -31.75
N THR A 198 21.94 -0.94 -32.04
CA THR A 198 20.63 -1.51 -32.40
C THR A 198 20.27 -2.70 -31.53
N PHE A 199 18.99 -3.06 -31.47
CA PHE A 199 18.53 -4.29 -30.83
C PHE A 199 19.14 -5.55 -31.47
N GLY A 200 19.38 -5.53 -32.78
CA GLY A 200 20.06 -6.62 -33.50
C GLY A 200 21.50 -6.81 -33.04
N ASN A 201 22.26 -5.72 -32.90
CA ASN A 201 23.63 -5.77 -32.40
C ASN A 201 23.68 -6.32 -30.97
N TYR A 202 22.73 -5.91 -30.13
CA TYR A 202 22.61 -6.44 -28.77
C TYR A 202 22.26 -7.93 -28.78
N GLY A 203 21.32 -8.35 -29.64
CA GLY A 203 20.97 -9.76 -29.81
C GLY A 203 22.15 -10.63 -30.23
N ASN A 204 22.96 -10.14 -31.19
CA ASN A 204 24.18 -10.83 -31.62
C ASN A 204 25.19 -10.93 -30.46
N LYS A 205 25.42 -9.84 -29.74
CA LYS A 205 26.33 -9.84 -28.58
C LYS A 205 25.87 -10.79 -27.48
N PHE A 206 24.56 -10.83 -27.22
CA PHE A 206 23.95 -11.77 -26.28
C PHE A 206 24.19 -13.22 -26.73
N ALA A 207 23.91 -13.55 -27.99
CA ALA A 207 24.10 -14.89 -28.53
C ALA A 207 25.58 -15.32 -28.51
N GLU A 208 26.50 -14.44 -28.92
CA GLU A 208 27.95 -14.67 -28.81
C GLU A 208 28.37 -14.97 -27.37
N THR A 209 27.82 -14.25 -26.40
CA THR A 209 28.13 -14.45 -24.98
C THR A 209 27.63 -15.81 -24.51
N VAL A 210 26.39 -16.19 -24.86
CA VAL A 210 25.80 -17.49 -24.53
C VAL A 210 26.64 -18.63 -25.12
N LEU A 211 27.03 -18.53 -26.39
CA LEU A 211 27.84 -19.55 -27.06
C LEU A 211 29.23 -19.68 -26.44
N LYS A 212 29.88 -18.56 -26.10
CA LYS A 212 31.18 -18.56 -25.40
C LYS A 212 31.09 -19.19 -24.01
N MET A 213 30.05 -18.86 -23.24
CA MET A 213 29.84 -19.49 -21.93
C MET A 213 29.57 -21.00 -22.05
N GLY A 214 28.94 -21.41 -23.15
CA GLY A 214 28.55 -22.77 -23.44
C GLY A 214 29.59 -23.65 -24.12
N GLU A 215 30.77 -23.14 -24.49
CA GLU A 215 31.75 -23.83 -25.35
C GLU A 215 32.14 -25.24 -24.86
N LYS A 216 32.18 -25.42 -23.52
CA LYS A 216 32.54 -26.69 -22.87
C LYS A 216 31.33 -27.61 -22.60
N TYR A 217 30.12 -27.17 -22.90
CA TYR A 217 28.87 -27.87 -22.57
C TYR A 217 28.23 -28.44 -23.82
N GLN A 218 27.63 -29.63 -23.72
CA GLN A 218 26.96 -30.25 -24.87
C GLN A 218 25.65 -29.51 -25.22
N ARG A 219 25.02 -28.90 -24.22
CA ARG A 219 23.74 -28.22 -24.35
C ARG A 219 23.72 -26.93 -23.54
N VAL A 220 23.11 -25.90 -24.10
CA VAL A 220 22.88 -24.62 -23.41
C VAL A 220 21.39 -24.30 -23.44
N ASP A 221 20.79 -24.13 -22.27
CA ASP A 221 19.39 -23.75 -22.08
C ASP A 221 19.32 -22.32 -21.55
N VAL A 222 18.83 -21.38 -22.36
CA VAL A 222 18.60 -20.00 -21.93
C VAL A 222 17.13 -19.85 -21.52
N VAL A 223 16.90 -19.58 -20.24
CA VAL A 223 15.55 -19.50 -19.66
C VAL A 223 15.21 -18.06 -19.32
N PHE A 224 14.10 -17.57 -19.85
CA PHE A 224 13.55 -16.27 -19.49
C PHE A 224 12.33 -16.42 -18.57
N ASP A 225 12.28 -15.56 -17.56
CA ASP A 225 11.10 -15.40 -16.70
C ASP A 225 9.84 -15.12 -17.54
N ARG A 226 8.77 -15.89 -17.30
CA ARG A 226 7.44 -15.60 -17.86
C ARG A 226 6.67 -14.71 -16.88
N TYR A 227 6.21 -13.56 -17.36
CA TYR A 227 5.35 -12.68 -16.56
C TYR A 227 3.90 -13.18 -16.62
N ARG A 228 3.34 -13.55 -15.47
CA ARG A 228 1.91 -13.90 -15.30
C ARG A 228 1.23 -12.83 -14.46
N ASP A 229 0.11 -12.30 -14.94
CA ASP A 229 -0.57 -11.16 -14.29
C ASP A 229 -1.02 -11.45 -12.87
N LYS A 230 -1.54 -12.65 -12.60
CA LYS A 230 -2.01 -13.10 -11.27
C LYS A 230 -0.93 -13.85 -10.47
N SER A 231 0.34 -13.43 -10.55
CA SER A 231 1.41 -14.03 -9.73
C SER A 231 1.72 -13.22 -8.47
N ILE A 232 2.20 -13.89 -7.42
CA ILE A 232 2.74 -13.25 -6.21
C ILE A 232 3.86 -12.24 -6.57
N LYS A 233 4.61 -12.51 -7.65
CA LYS A 233 5.68 -11.66 -8.18
C LYS A 233 5.15 -10.33 -8.76
N THR A 234 3.89 -10.28 -9.21
CA THR A 234 3.25 -9.05 -9.73
C THR A 234 3.15 -7.97 -8.65
N GLY A 235 2.78 -8.33 -7.42
CA GLY A 235 2.69 -7.41 -6.28
C GLY A 235 4.05 -6.79 -5.92
N ALA A 236 5.10 -7.62 -5.86
CA ALA A 236 6.47 -7.16 -5.64
C ALA A 236 6.97 -6.25 -6.77
N ARG A 237 6.62 -6.58 -8.04
CA ARG A 237 6.98 -5.77 -9.22
C ARG A 237 6.29 -4.41 -9.21
N ARG A 238 5.00 -4.33 -8.85
CA ARG A 238 4.28 -3.06 -8.70
C ARG A 238 4.92 -2.17 -7.63
N LYS A 239 5.35 -2.75 -6.50
CA LYS A 239 6.09 -2.01 -5.45
C LYS A 239 7.47 -1.50 -5.91
N ARG A 240 8.15 -2.17 -6.84
CA ARG A 240 9.41 -1.67 -7.43
C ARG A 240 9.18 -0.51 -8.41
N LYS A 241 8.03 -0.49 -9.10
CA LYS A 241 7.65 0.59 -10.03
C LYS A 241 6.98 1.80 -9.34
N GLN A 242 6.25 1.57 -8.25
CA GLN A 242 5.54 2.62 -7.50
C GLN A 242 6.11 2.75 -6.08
N ARG A 243 6.49 3.97 -5.68
CA ARG A 243 6.77 4.31 -4.28
C ARG A 243 5.57 3.89 -3.41
N HIS A 244 5.82 2.91 -2.54
CA HIS A 244 4.96 2.40 -1.46
C HIS A 244 3.45 2.35 -1.71
N ARG A 245 2.92 1.14 -1.94
CA ARG A 245 1.57 0.81 -1.47
C ARG A 245 1.66 -0.20 -0.32
N PRO A 246 1.05 0.09 0.84
CA PRO A 246 0.95 -0.87 1.93
C PRO A 246 0.17 -2.11 1.47
N VAL A 247 0.51 -3.26 2.04
CA VAL A 247 -0.26 -4.50 1.88
C VAL A 247 -1.13 -4.62 3.12
N ARG A 248 -2.43 -4.90 2.95
CA ARG A 248 -3.34 -5.30 4.03
C ARG A 248 -4.06 -6.59 3.64
N ARG A 249 -4.34 -7.41 4.67
CA ARG A 249 -5.22 -8.58 4.60
C ARG A 249 -6.63 -8.15 4.21
#